data_AF-A0A4P5YL25-F1
#
_entry.id   AF-A0A4P5YL25-F1
#
_cell.length_a   1.000
_cell.length_b   1.000
_cell.length_c   1.000
_cell.angle_alpha   90.00
_cell.angle_beta   90.00
_cell.angle_gamma   90.00
#
_symmetry.space_group_name_H-M   'P 1'
#
loop_
_entity.id
_entity.type
_entity.pdbx_description
1 polymer ?
#
loop_
_entity_poly.entity_id
_entity_poly.type
_entity_poly.pdbx_seq_one_letter_code
_entity_poly.pdbx_strand_id
1 'polypeptide(L)'
;MFHPHEAALTKRAVFLDRDGTLVIEKNYLSRPEDVVFFPGAAAALRRLREAGFMLIIVTNQSGIGRGYYTLEDMHRVNERVTDELAREGVRFEKIYFAPEAPEQPSRGRKPSPQFLFDARDEFGIDLAQSYMVGDKLLDLECGWNAGVKRSFLVRTGYGAEVEKKEPQKVMRATVVDGLADVAAAILADRS
;
A
#
# COMPACT_ATOMS: atom_id res chain seq x y z
N MET A 1 9.35 -40.68 15.10
CA MET A 1 8.00 -40.14 15.37
C MET A 1 7.84 -38.90 14.48
N PHE A 2 7.31 -39.09 13.27
CA PHE A 2 7.08 -37.99 12.34
C PHE A 2 5.82 -37.25 12.80
N HIS A 3 5.99 -36.00 13.22
CA HIS A 3 4.85 -35.09 13.37
C HIS A 3 4.51 -34.58 11.96
N PRO A 4 3.26 -34.72 11.49
CA PRO A 4 2.86 -34.06 10.25
C PRO A 4 3.05 -32.55 10.48
N HIS A 5 3.90 -31.94 9.66
CA HIS A 5 4.04 -30.49 9.61
C HIS A 5 2.69 -29.97 9.13
N GLU A 6 1.87 -29.48 10.07
CA GLU A 6 0.75 -28.61 9.76
C GLU A 6 1.32 -27.55 8.80
N ALA A 7 0.83 -27.49 7.56
CA ALA A 7 1.28 -26.50 6.61
C ALA A 7 1.00 -25.15 7.24
N ALA A 8 2.05 -24.48 7.73
CA ALA A 8 1.90 -23.17 8.34
C ALA A 8 1.17 -22.29 7.32
N LEU A 9 -0.02 -21.81 7.68
CA LEU A 9 -0.82 -20.93 6.82
C LEU A 9 0.09 -19.79 6.37
N THR A 10 0.38 -19.72 5.07
CA THR A 10 1.24 -18.68 4.52
C THR A 10 0.53 -17.35 4.71
N LYS A 11 1.11 -16.48 5.55
CA LYS A 11 0.53 -15.16 5.81
C LYS A 11 0.79 -14.29 4.60
N ARG A 12 -0.28 -13.82 3.97
CA ARG A 12 -0.19 -12.99 2.76
C ARG A 12 -0.59 -11.57 3.10
N ALA A 13 -0.01 -10.60 2.41
CA ALA A 13 -0.33 -9.19 2.62
C ALA A 13 -0.70 -8.48 1.33
N VAL A 14 -1.48 -7.41 1.49
CA VAL A 14 -1.64 -6.36 0.48
C VAL A 14 -1.02 -5.11 1.07
N PHE A 15 0.11 -4.69 0.50
CA PHE A 15 0.79 -3.44 0.80
C PHE A 15 0.17 -2.32 -0.03
N LEU A 16 -0.20 -1.24 0.63
CA LEU A 16 -1.00 -0.16 0.05
C LEU A 16 -0.26 1.17 0.20
N ASP A 17 -0.10 1.92 -0.87
CA ASP A 17 0.12 3.37 -0.73
C ASP A 17 -1.12 4.04 -0.12
N ARG A 18 -0.95 5.21 0.46
CA ARG A 18 -2.04 5.96 1.12
C ARG A 18 -2.67 6.97 0.16
N ASP A 19 -1.91 7.99 -0.19
CA ASP A 19 -2.35 9.12 -1.01
C ASP A 19 -2.45 8.68 -2.47
N GLY A 20 -3.54 9.01 -3.16
CA GLY A 20 -3.80 8.55 -4.52
C GLY A 20 -4.29 7.10 -4.64
N THR A 21 -4.24 6.31 -3.57
CA THR A 21 -4.69 4.91 -3.54
C THR A 21 -5.86 4.67 -2.58
N LEU A 22 -5.69 4.95 -1.28
CA LEU A 22 -6.77 4.87 -0.29
C LEU A 22 -7.59 6.15 -0.26
N VAL A 23 -6.89 7.29 -0.25
CA VAL A 23 -7.45 8.63 -0.11
C VAL A 23 -7.04 9.50 -1.28
N ILE A 24 -7.85 10.51 -1.59
CA ILE A 24 -7.58 11.47 -2.67
C ILE A 24 -6.25 12.17 -2.41
N GLU A 25 -5.36 12.15 -3.41
CA GLU A 25 -4.10 12.88 -3.40
C GLU A 25 -4.37 14.41 -3.40
N LYS A 26 -3.71 15.13 -2.50
CA LYS A 26 -3.91 16.57 -2.27
C LYS A 26 -2.61 17.38 -2.27
N ASN A 27 -1.49 16.81 -2.71
CA ASN A 27 -0.15 17.40 -2.60
C ASN A 27 0.15 17.84 -1.15
N TYR A 28 0.64 16.91 -0.32
CA TYR A 28 0.98 17.16 1.10
C TYR A 28 -0.24 17.22 2.03
N LEU A 29 -1.08 16.18 1.96
CA LEU A 29 -2.17 15.96 2.91
C LEU A 29 -1.64 15.91 4.36
N SER A 30 -1.96 16.96 5.12
CA SER A 30 -1.46 17.20 6.48
C SER A 30 -2.56 17.47 7.51
N ARG A 31 -3.81 17.63 7.06
CA ARG A 31 -4.96 17.91 7.93
C ARG A 31 -5.91 16.72 7.95
N PRO A 32 -6.28 16.18 9.12
CA PRO A 32 -7.23 15.07 9.23
C PRO A 32 -8.57 15.34 8.53
N GLU A 33 -9.09 16.55 8.62
CA GLU A 33 -10.35 16.98 7.99
C GLU A 33 -10.30 16.98 6.45
N ASP A 34 -9.11 16.93 5.86
CA ASP A 34 -8.91 16.86 4.43
C ASP A 34 -8.89 15.42 3.89
N VAL A 35 -8.96 14.41 4.76
CA VAL A 35 -9.03 13.00 4.36
C VAL A 35 -10.35 12.75 3.63
N VAL A 36 -10.25 12.29 2.37
CA VAL A 36 -11.38 11.86 1.57
C VAL A 36 -11.02 10.53 0.91
N PHE A 37 -11.80 9.49 1.20
CA PHE A 37 -11.57 8.16 0.63
C PHE A 37 -12.07 8.05 -0.81
N PHE A 38 -11.40 7.21 -1.61
CA PHE A 38 -11.97 6.83 -2.91
C PHE A 38 -13.23 5.97 -2.73
N PRO A 39 -14.24 6.12 -3.60
CA PRO A 39 -15.46 5.32 -3.54
C PRO A 39 -15.15 3.82 -3.55
N GLY A 40 -15.76 3.08 -2.61
CA GLY A 40 -15.60 1.63 -2.51
C GLY A 40 -14.29 1.15 -1.88
N ALA A 41 -13.39 2.05 -1.46
CA ALA A 41 -12.12 1.67 -0.82
C ALA A 41 -12.32 0.76 0.41
N ALA A 42 -13.19 1.14 1.34
CA ALA A 42 -13.46 0.36 2.55
C ALA A 42 -14.00 -1.05 2.22
N ALA A 43 -14.97 -1.14 1.30
CA ALA A 43 -15.55 -2.41 0.87
C ALA A 43 -14.51 -3.33 0.20
N ALA A 44 -13.63 -2.78 -0.63
CA ALA A 44 -12.55 -3.53 -1.27
C ALA A 44 -11.55 -4.08 -0.24
N LEU A 45 -11.10 -3.25 0.69
CA LEU A 45 -10.18 -3.65 1.75
C LEU A 45 -10.80 -4.70 2.68
N ARG A 46 -12.09 -4.57 3.02
CA ARG A 46 -12.80 -5.56 3.83
C ARG A 46 -12.83 -6.93 3.15
N ARG A 47 -13.11 -6.99 1.84
CA ARG A 47 -13.07 -8.25 1.07
C ARG A 47 -11.68 -8.90 1.08
N LEU A 48 -10.62 -8.10 1.01
CA LEU A 48 -9.25 -8.59 1.11
C LEU A 48 -8.94 -9.16 2.51
N ARG A 49 -9.39 -8.48 3.58
CA ARG A 49 -9.29 -9.00 4.97
C ARG A 49 -10.04 -10.32 5.14
N GLU A 50 -11.28 -10.38 4.66
CA GLU A 50 -12.12 -11.59 4.72
C GLU A 50 -11.50 -12.76 3.94
N ALA A 51 -10.67 -12.48 2.95
CA ALA A 51 -9.89 -13.46 2.21
C ALA A 51 -8.57 -13.88 2.88
N GLY A 52 -8.29 -13.37 4.08
CA GLY A 52 -7.11 -13.71 4.88
C GLY A 52 -5.85 -12.90 4.56
N PHE A 53 -5.98 -11.77 3.86
CA PHE A 53 -4.84 -10.86 3.66
C PHE A 53 -4.65 -9.94 4.86
N MET A 54 -3.40 -9.80 5.29
CA MET A 54 -2.96 -8.69 6.13
C MET A 54 -2.96 -7.41 5.29
N LEU A 55 -3.41 -6.30 5.86
CA LEU A 55 -3.35 -5.00 5.20
C LEU A 55 -2.29 -4.14 5.88
N ILE A 56 -1.38 -3.58 5.09
CA ILE A 56 -0.26 -2.78 5.58
C ILE A 56 -0.14 -1.54 4.71
N ILE A 57 -0.09 -0.35 5.32
CA ILE A 57 0.16 0.89 4.60
C ILE A 57 1.67 1.10 4.49
N VAL A 58 2.14 1.48 3.30
CA VAL A 58 3.54 1.83 3.03
C VAL A 58 3.55 3.14 2.24
N THR A 59 3.88 4.25 2.89
CA THR A 59 3.70 5.60 2.33
C THR A 59 4.95 6.48 2.39
N ASN A 60 5.21 7.23 1.32
CA ASN A 60 6.26 8.25 1.30
C ASN A 60 5.66 9.60 1.75
N GLN A 61 6.12 10.15 2.87
CA GLN A 61 5.61 11.39 3.48
C GLN A 61 6.67 12.51 3.43
N SER A 62 7.21 12.78 2.23
CA SER A 62 8.32 13.73 2.03
C SER A 62 8.01 15.17 2.42
N GLY A 63 6.74 15.54 2.63
CA GLY A 63 6.43 16.87 3.12
C GLY A 63 7.03 17.13 4.51
N ILE A 64 7.30 16.10 5.30
CA ILE A 64 8.00 16.21 6.59
C ILE A 64 9.45 16.65 6.37
N GLY A 65 10.22 15.91 5.58
CA GLY A 65 11.62 16.25 5.28
C GLY A 65 11.78 17.57 4.51
N ARG A 66 10.73 18.01 3.80
CA ARG A 66 10.66 19.33 3.13
C ARG A 66 10.20 20.47 4.05
N GLY A 67 9.74 20.17 5.27
CA GLY A 67 9.26 21.16 6.23
C GLY A 67 7.86 21.72 5.97
N TYR A 68 7.03 21.02 5.19
CA TYR A 68 5.66 21.45 4.87
C TYR A 68 4.63 21.10 5.94
N TYR A 69 4.86 20.02 6.68
CA TYR A 69 4.06 19.62 7.84
C TYR A 69 4.91 18.78 8.80
N THR A 70 4.42 18.61 10.03
CA THR A 70 5.16 17.91 11.08
C THR A 70 4.91 16.41 11.06
N LEU A 71 5.74 15.67 11.80
CA LEU A 71 5.49 14.25 12.07
C LEU A 71 4.16 14.04 12.81
N GLU A 72 3.80 14.95 13.71
CA GLU A 72 2.53 14.91 14.46
C GLU A 72 1.32 15.08 13.52
N ASP A 73 1.38 16.01 12.58
CA ASP A 73 0.33 16.20 11.56
C ASP A 73 0.10 14.91 10.75
N MET A 74 1.19 14.27 10.34
CA MET A 74 1.14 12.99 9.62
C MET A 74 0.49 11.88 10.46
N HIS A 75 0.84 11.78 11.74
CA HIS A 75 0.22 10.81 12.65
C HIS A 75 -1.28 11.06 12.81
N ARG A 76 -1.71 12.33 12.96
CA ARG A 76 -3.14 12.69 13.06
C ARG A 76 -3.91 12.32 11.78
N VAL A 77 -3.32 12.54 10.60
CA VAL A 77 -3.91 12.10 9.32
C VAL A 77 -4.03 10.58 9.27
N ASN A 78 -2.98 9.85 9.66
CA ASN A 78 -3.00 8.40 9.67
C ASN A 78 -4.03 7.83 10.66
N GLU A 79 -4.13 8.39 11.86
CA GLU A 79 -5.16 8.03 12.84
C GLU A 79 -6.57 8.23 12.28
N ARG A 80 -6.81 9.37 11.63
CA ARG A 80 -8.08 9.62 10.95
C ARG A 80 -8.38 8.56 9.88
N VAL A 81 -7.38 8.21 9.07
CA VAL A 81 -7.51 7.17 8.04
C VAL A 81 -7.85 5.81 8.66
N THR A 82 -7.13 5.41 9.70
CA THR A 82 -7.36 4.12 10.36
C THR A 82 -8.70 4.08 11.09
N ASP A 83 -9.10 5.17 11.74
CA ASP A 83 -10.36 5.25 12.50
C ASP A 83 -11.58 5.19 11.60
N GLU A 84 -11.57 5.90 10.46
CA GLU A 84 -12.66 5.84 9.50
C GLU A 84 -12.82 4.43 8.91
N LEU A 85 -11.72 3.85 8.44
CA LEU A 85 -11.75 2.48 7.91
C LEU A 85 -12.07 1.45 9.00
N ALA A 86 -11.71 1.72 10.25
CA ALA A 86 -12.05 0.87 11.38
C ALA A 86 -13.55 0.77 11.65
N ARG A 87 -14.29 1.87 11.46
CA ARG A 87 -15.76 1.88 11.57
C ARG A 87 -16.42 1.02 10.49
N GLU A 88 -15.74 0.82 9.36
CA GLU A 88 -16.16 -0.03 8.24
C GLU A 88 -15.64 -1.49 8.34
N GLY A 89 -15.09 -1.88 9.49
CA GLY A 89 -14.59 -3.23 9.74
C GLY A 89 -13.23 -3.54 9.10
N VAL A 90 -12.51 -2.53 8.61
CA VAL A 90 -11.16 -2.68 8.05
C VAL A 90 -10.13 -2.39 9.15
N ARG A 91 -9.08 -3.19 9.23
CA ARG A 91 -7.95 -2.95 10.14
C ARG A 91 -6.64 -3.06 9.35
N PHE A 92 -5.67 -2.25 9.72
CA PHE A 92 -4.30 -2.34 9.23
C PHE A 92 -3.42 -2.91 10.33
N GLU A 93 -2.48 -3.77 9.96
CA GLU A 93 -1.53 -4.36 10.90
C GLU A 93 -0.45 -3.35 11.27
N LYS A 94 -0.03 -2.53 10.29
CA LYS A 94 0.97 -1.48 10.50
C LYS A 94 0.91 -0.41 9.41
N ILE A 95 1.40 0.76 9.76
CA ILE A 95 1.74 1.82 8.80
C ILE A 95 3.25 2.02 8.84
N TYR A 96 3.89 1.78 7.71
CA TYR A 96 5.26 2.17 7.46
C TYR A 96 5.27 3.49 6.68
N PHE A 97 6.08 4.44 7.13
CA PHE A 97 6.19 5.74 6.47
C PHE A 97 7.64 6.20 6.38
N ALA A 98 8.00 6.84 5.26
CA ALA A 98 9.29 7.48 5.05
C ALA A 98 9.12 9.01 5.10
N PRO A 99 9.58 9.70 6.15
CA PRO A 99 9.43 11.15 6.26
C PRO A 99 10.41 11.93 5.36
N GLU A 100 11.46 11.26 4.86
CA GLU A 100 12.56 11.93 4.19
C GLU A 100 12.16 12.51 2.82
N ALA A 101 12.72 13.69 2.53
CA ALA A 101 12.67 14.28 1.19
C ALA A 101 13.46 13.42 0.19
N PRO A 102 13.17 13.50 -1.12
CA PRO A 102 13.88 12.71 -2.14
C PRO A 102 15.40 12.85 -2.12
N GLU A 103 15.90 14.02 -1.71
CA GLU A 103 17.33 14.35 -1.69
C GLU A 103 18.02 13.86 -0.40
N GLN A 104 17.25 13.41 0.60
CA GLN A 104 17.74 12.91 1.87
C GLN A 104 17.94 11.38 1.83
N PRO A 105 18.99 10.85 2.48
CA PRO A 105 19.16 9.41 2.63
C PRO A 105 17.96 8.80 3.35
N SER A 106 17.39 7.73 2.78
CA SER A 106 16.31 7.00 3.41
C SER A 106 16.47 5.50 3.19
N ARG A 107 16.24 4.75 4.27
CA ARG A 107 16.20 3.29 4.24
C ARG A 107 14.89 2.78 3.64
N GLY A 108 13.77 3.43 3.95
CA GLY A 108 12.43 2.92 3.66
C GLY A 108 11.68 3.64 2.54
N ARG A 109 12.17 4.78 2.06
CA ARG A 109 11.51 5.54 1.00
C ARG A 109 11.41 4.72 -0.29
N LYS A 110 10.18 4.50 -0.77
CA LYS A 110 9.90 3.86 -2.06
C LYS A 110 10.65 4.62 -3.17
N PRO A 111 11.38 3.93 -4.08
CA PRO A 111 11.23 2.53 -4.48
C PRO A 111 12.02 1.49 -3.64
N SER A 112 12.58 1.88 -2.48
CA SER A 112 13.17 0.91 -1.55
C SER A 112 12.14 -0.14 -1.10
N PRO A 113 12.46 -1.45 -1.16
CA PRO A 113 11.58 -2.52 -0.69
C PRO A 113 11.64 -2.72 0.83
N GLN A 114 12.43 -1.93 1.55
CA GLN A 114 12.83 -2.28 2.91
C GLN A 114 11.66 -2.39 3.90
N PHE A 115 10.62 -1.56 3.77
CA PHE A 115 9.44 -1.69 4.63
C PHE A 115 8.62 -2.97 4.36
N LEU A 116 8.66 -3.51 3.15
CA LEU A 116 8.04 -4.81 2.84
C LEU A 116 8.86 -5.94 3.46
N PHE A 117 10.20 -5.83 3.47
CA PHE A 117 11.06 -6.78 4.18
C PHE A 117 10.87 -6.71 5.70
N ASP A 118 10.75 -5.51 6.26
CA ASP A 118 10.48 -5.34 7.69
C ASP A 118 9.14 -5.99 8.06
N ALA A 119 8.10 -5.80 7.25
CA ALA A 119 6.81 -6.45 7.45
C ALA A 119 6.90 -7.98 7.31
N ARG A 120 7.66 -8.50 6.33
CA ARG A 120 7.95 -9.94 6.20
C ARG A 120 8.53 -10.48 7.50
N ASP A 121 9.56 -9.84 8.01
CA ASP A 121 10.30 -10.34 9.18
C ASP A 121 9.48 -10.20 10.47
N GLU A 122 8.72 -9.11 10.62
CA GLU A 122 7.87 -8.85 11.79
C GLU A 122 6.63 -9.74 11.86
N PHE A 123 5.98 -9.98 10.72
CA PHE A 123 4.68 -10.67 10.68
C PHE A 123 4.75 -12.09 10.13
N GLY A 124 5.88 -12.50 9.55
CA GLY A 124 6.04 -13.78 8.86
C GLY A 124 5.30 -13.82 7.52
N ILE A 125 5.26 -12.71 6.78
CA ILE A 125 4.53 -12.57 5.51
C ILE A 125 5.29 -13.26 4.37
N ASP A 126 4.61 -14.05 3.55
CA ASP A 126 5.14 -14.54 2.28
C ASP A 126 4.98 -13.47 1.19
N LEU A 127 6.08 -12.79 0.85
CA LEU A 127 6.09 -11.74 -0.17
C LEU A 127 5.72 -12.30 -1.55
N ALA A 128 6.14 -13.51 -1.90
CA ALA A 128 5.85 -14.12 -3.20
C ALA A 128 4.36 -14.46 -3.39
N GLN A 129 3.58 -14.40 -2.31
CA GLN A 129 2.11 -14.54 -2.30
C GLN A 129 1.40 -13.24 -1.87
N SER A 130 2.13 -12.12 -1.83
CA SER A 130 1.63 -10.80 -1.45
C SER A 130 1.58 -9.85 -2.64
N TYR A 131 0.96 -8.69 -2.44
CA TYR A 131 0.71 -7.70 -3.49
C TYR A 131 1.11 -6.30 -3.04
N MET A 132 1.58 -5.49 -3.98
CA MET A 132 1.82 -4.05 -3.78
C MET A 132 0.82 -3.25 -4.62
N VAL A 133 0.23 -2.22 -4.05
CA VAL A 133 -0.78 -1.38 -4.72
C VAL A 133 -0.41 0.08 -4.51
N GLY A 134 -0.33 0.84 -5.59
CA GLY A 134 -0.04 2.28 -5.54
C GLY A 134 -0.43 2.99 -6.81
N ASP A 135 -0.22 4.30 -6.84
CA ASP A 135 -0.55 5.18 -7.97
C ASP A 135 0.69 5.73 -8.68
N LYS A 136 1.90 5.45 -8.18
CA LYS A 136 3.16 5.93 -8.78
C LYS A 136 4.03 4.76 -9.21
N LEU A 137 4.95 5.03 -10.15
CA LEU A 137 5.93 4.04 -10.59
C LEU A 137 6.79 3.51 -9.43
N LEU A 138 7.15 4.39 -8.49
CA LEU A 138 7.93 4.03 -7.30
C LEU A 138 7.24 3.00 -6.39
N ASP A 139 5.91 2.90 -6.43
CA ASP A 139 5.17 1.84 -5.73
C ASP A 139 5.35 0.50 -6.42
N LEU A 140 5.28 0.50 -7.75
CA LEU A 140 5.46 -0.69 -8.56
C LEU A 140 6.88 -1.24 -8.41
N GLU A 141 7.87 -0.34 -8.49
CA GLU A 141 9.29 -0.65 -8.28
C GLU A 141 9.55 -1.18 -6.88
N CYS A 142 8.95 -0.58 -5.83
CA CYS A 142 9.02 -1.10 -4.47
C CYS A 142 8.54 -2.56 -4.41
N GLY A 143 7.36 -2.86 -4.98
CA GLY A 143 6.83 -4.21 -5.03
C GLY A 143 7.73 -5.18 -5.81
N TRP A 144 8.22 -4.78 -6.99
CA TRP A 144 9.10 -5.62 -7.79
C TRP A 144 10.44 -5.89 -7.10
N ASN A 145 11.02 -4.88 -6.45
CA ASN A 145 12.26 -5.00 -5.68
C ASN A 145 12.08 -5.91 -4.46
N ALA A 146 10.88 -5.96 -3.89
CA ALA A 146 10.53 -6.85 -2.78
C ALA A 146 10.20 -8.28 -3.23
N GLY A 147 10.01 -8.51 -4.54
CA GLY A 147 9.62 -9.81 -5.08
C GLY A 147 8.16 -10.18 -4.78
N VAL A 148 7.27 -9.19 -4.69
CA VAL A 148 5.83 -9.47 -4.49
C VAL A 148 5.24 -10.22 -5.70
N LYS A 149 4.18 -11.01 -5.48
CA LYS A 149 3.50 -11.77 -6.54
C LYS A 149 3.10 -10.86 -7.71
N ARG A 150 2.56 -9.68 -7.38
CA ARG A 150 2.17 -8.68 -8.37
C ARG A 150 2.09 -7.27 -7.79
N SER A 151 2.47 -6.30 -8.60
CA SER A 151 2.25 -4.88 -8.33
C SER A 151 1.04 -4.38 -9.15
N PHE A 152 0.16 -3.64 -8.51
CA PHE A 152 -0.99 -2.99 -9.12
C PHE A 152 -0.78 -1.49 -9.20
N LEU A 153 -1.03 -0.93 -10.38
CA LEU A 153 -1.16 0.51 -10.57
C LEU A 153 -2.65 0.84 -10.59
N VAL A 154 -3.12 1.63 -9.63
CA VAL A 154 -4.49 2.18 -9.68
C VAL A 154 -4.48 3.47 -10.48
N ARG A 155 -5.48 3.72 -11.34
CA ARG A 155 -5.59 4.96 -12.14
C ARG A 155 -6.05 6.18 -11.34
N THR A 156 -6.44 5.96 -10.08
CA THR A 156 -6.60 7.02 -9.08
C THR A 156 -5.27 7.72 -8.80
N GLY A 157 -5.31 8.89 -8.16
CA GLY A 157 -4.11 9.69 -7.90
C GLY A 157 -3.36 10.04 -9.20
N TYR A 158 -2.06 9.74 -9.25
CA TYR A 158 -1.22 9.97 -10.44
C TYR A 158 -1.21 8.80 -11.43
N GLY A 159 -1.87 7.67 -11.14
CA GLY A 159 -1.63 6.45 -11.90
C GLY A 159 -2.07 6.51 -13.36
N ALA A 160 -3.16 7.21 -13.68
CA ALA A 160 -3.57 7.45 -15.08
C ALA A 160 -2.51 8.24 -15.87
N GLU A 161 -1.87 9.21 -15.22
CA GLU A 161 -0.80 9.99 -15.83
C GLU A 161 0.47 9.16 -15.99
N VAL A 162 0.82 8.36 -14.99
CA VAL A 162 1.96 7.43 -15.03
C VAL A 162 1.79 6.40 -16.15
N GLU A 163 0.61 5.79 -16.29
CA GLU A 163 0.31 4.85 -17.38
C GLU A 163 0.50 5.50 -18.75
N LYS A 164 0.03 6.74 -18.92
CA LYS A 164 0.16 7.48 -20.18
C LYS A 164 1.59 7.88 -20.51
N LYS A 165 2.35 8.37 -19.52
CA LYS A 165 3.72 8.88 -19.70
C LYS A 165 4.75 7.76 -19.81
N GLU A 166 4.54 6.67 -19.10
CA GLU A 166 5.53 5.61 -18.93
C GLU A 166 4.97 4.20 -19.23
N PRO A 167 4.25 4.00 -20.36
CA PRO A 167 3.53 2.74 -20.64
C PRO A 167 4.44 1.51 -20.64
N GLN A 168 5.68 1.68 -21.12
CA GLN A 168 6.67 0.60 -21.16
C GLN A 168 7.15 0.18 -19.76
N LYS A 169 7.19 1.11 -18.81
CA LYS A 169 7.66 0.82 -17.44
C LYS A 169 6.57 0.16 -16.62
N VAL A 170 5.31 0.49 -16.84
CA VAL A 170 4.17 -0.11 -16.12
C VAL A 170 3.70 -1.44 -16.71
N MET A 171 4.28 -1.89 -17.83
CA MET A 171 3.86 -3.10 -18.55
C MET A 171 3.88 -4.38 -17.70
N ARG A 172 4.73 -4.43 -16.66
CA ARG A 172 4.82 -5.55 -15.71
C ARG A 172 3.78 -5.49 -14.59
N ALA A 173 3.12 -4.35 -14.40
CA ALA A 173 2.06 -4.18 -13.41
C ALA A 173 0.70 -4.55 -13.99
N THR A 174 -0.25 -4.83 -13.11
CA THR A 174 -1.67 -4.85 -13.50
C THR A 174 -2.26 -3.47 -13.26
N VAL A 175 -2.71 -2.82 -14.33
CA VAL A 175 -3.29 -1.47 -14.26
C VAL A 175 -4.82 -1.57 -14.19
N VAL A 176 -5.41 -0.93 -13.18
CA VAL A 176 -6.86 -0.99 -12.90
C VAL A 176 -7.39 0.38 -12.45
N ASP A 177 -8.71 0.58 -12.42
CA ASP A 177 -9.27 1.91 -12.15
C ASP A 177 -9.21 2.29 -10.66
N GLY A 178 -9.32 1.31 -9.76
CA GLY A 178 -9.20 1.56 -8.32
C GLY A 178 -9.19 0.30 -7.47
N LEU A 179 -9.28 0.49 -6.14
CA LEU A 179 -9.18 -0.60 -5.17
C LEU A 179 -10.23 -1.71 -5.33
N ALA A 180 -11.42 -1.38 -5.82
CA ALA A 180 -12.46 -2.37 -6.08
C ALA A 180 -12.00 -3.42 -7.11
N ASP A 181 -11.32 -2.99 -8.17
CA ASP A 181 -10.78 -3.85 -9.21
C ASP A 181 -9.54 -4.60 -8.75
N VAL A 182 -8.69 -3.96 -7.93
CA VAL A 182 -7.58 -4.64 -7.25
C VAL A 182 -8.10 -5.83 -6.44
N ALA A 183 -9.11 -5.60 -5.60
CA ALA A 183 -9.70 -6.66 -4.80
C ALA A 183 -10.32 -7.75 -5.68
N ALA A 184 -11.03 -7.39 -6.75
CA ALA A 184 -11.58 -8.38 -7.69
C ALA A 184 -10.49 -9.24 -8.34
N ALA A 185 -9.41 -8.61 -8.84
CA ALA A 185 -8.29 -9.28 -9.49
C ALA A 185 -7.55 -10.23 -8.52
N ILE A 186 -7.23 -9.76 -7.31
CA ILE A 186 -6.56 -10.59 -6.29
C ILE A 186 -7.42 -11.79 -5.89
N LEU A 187 -8.73 -11.59 -5.74
CA LEU A 187 -9.63 -12.67 -5.33
C LEU A 187 -9.93 -13.69 -6.43
N ALA A 188 -9.79 -13.30 -7.71
CA ALA A 188 -9.86 -14.20 -8.85
C ALA A 188 -8.56 -15.02 -9.04
N ASP A 189 -7.41 -14.51 -8.59
CA ASP A 189 -6.07 -15.13 -8.70
C ASP A 189 -5.84 -16.29 -7.69
N ARG A 190 -6.92 -16.93 -7.22
CA ARG A 190 -6.86 -18.08 -6.31
C ARG A 190 -6.49 -19.36 -7.09
N SER A 191 -5.22 -19.46 -7.42
CA SER A 191 -4.52 -20.69 -7.85
C SER A 191 -3.54 -21.12 -6.77
#